data_AF-A0A4S8M7C9-F1
#
_entry.id   AF-A0A4S8M7C9-F1
#
_cell.length_a   1.000
_cell.length_b   1.000
_cell.length_c   1.000
_cell.angle_alpha   90.00
_cell.angle_beta   90.00
_cell.angle_gamma   90.00
#
_symmetry.space_group_name_H-M   'P 1'
#
loop_
_entity.id
_entity.type
_entity.pdbx_description
1 polymer ?
#
loop_
_entity_poly.entity_id
_entity_poly.type
_entity_poly.pdbx_seq_one_letter_code
_entity_poly.pdbx_strand_id
1 'polypeptide(L)' 'GPGLPRRDREATIARHARLMLILFKPWVTISDLKGEDESWEEAYHSFLNDCSPRIQRIIDNMQLLHECRDSRDD' A
#
# COMPACT_ATOMS: atom_id res chain seq x y z
N GLY A 1 7.02 -4.53 -20.71
CA GLY A 1 5.63 -4.71 -20.23
C GLY A 1 5.25 -3.49 -19.39
N PRO A 2 3.97 -3.07 -19.35
CA PRO A 2 3.63 -1.79 -18.72
C PRO A 2 3.78 -1.90 -17.20
N GLY A 3 4.63 -1.02 -16.65
CA GLY A 3 5.09 -1.03 -15.27
C GLY A 3 4.00 -0.66 -14.25
N LEU A 4 4.13 -1.23 -13.06
CA LEU A 4 3.29 -0.96 -11.90
C LEU A 4 3.29 0.54 -11.59
N PRO A 5 2.12 1.16 -11.37
CA PRO A 5 2.05 2.61 -11.39
C PRO A 5 2.57 3.24 -10.07
N ARG A 6 3.24 4.39 -10.22
CA ARG A 6 3.93 5.25 -9.23
C ARG A 6 3.02 5.99 -8.26
N ARG A 7 3.32 5.99 -6.96
CA ARG A 7 2.59 6.68 -5.87
C ARG A 7 2.54 8.23 -5.94
N ASP A 8 3.11 8.86 -6.96
CA ASP A 8 3.13 10.33 -7.17
C ASP A 8 1.90 10.86 -7.96
N ARG A 9 0.93 9.98 -8.19
CA ARG A 9 -0.44 10.36 -8.61
C ARG A 9 -1.39 9.80 -7.57
N GLU A 10 -2.39 10.57 -7.14
CA GLU A 10 -3.45 10.11 -6.21
C GLU A 10 -4.05 8.75 -6.64
N ALA A 11 -4.13 8.51 -7.97
CA ALA A 11 -4.56 7.25 -8.60
C ALA A 11 -3.76 6.00 -8.18
N THR A 12 -2.65 6.18 -7.50
CA THR A 12 -1.63 5.16 -7.27
C THR A 12 -1.32 4.96 -5.81
N ILE A 13 -1.59 5.96 -4.99
CA ILE A 13 -1.66 5.83 -3.54
C ILE A 13 -2.75 4.84 -3.17
N ALA A 14 -3.95 4.99 -3.73
CA ALA A 14 -5.06 4.05 -3.51
C ALA A 14 -4.73 2.62 -3.97
N ARG A 15 -4.03 2.46 -5.12
CA ARG A 15 -3.64 1.13 -5.62
C ARG A 15 -2.59 0.48 -4.73
N HIS A 16 -1.59 1.25 -4.30
CA HIS A 16 -0.57 0.80 -3.37
C HIS A 16 -1.18 0.40 -2.02
N ALA A 17 -2.01 1.27 -1.45
CA ALA A 17 -2.73 1.05 -0.21
C ALA A 17 -3.53 -0.25 -0.25
N ARG A 18 -4.31 -0.46 -1.32
CA ARG A 18 -5.05 -1.72 -1.55
C ARG A 18 -4.13 -2.94 -1.59
N LEU A 19 -3.03 -2.88 -2.33
CA LEU A 19 -2.08 -3.99 -2.43
C LEU A 19 -1.45 -4.33 -1.08
N MET A 20 -1.05 -3.32 -0.31
CA MET A 20 -0.45 -3.52 1.01
C MET A 20 -1.45 -4.14 2.00
N LEU A 21 -2.70 -3.66 2.00
CA LEU A 21 -3.76 -4.23 2.83
C LEU A 21 -4.01 -5.71 2.48
N ILE A 22 -4.04 -6.07 1.19
CA ILE A 22 -4.22 -7.45 0.74
C ILE A 22 -3.08 -8.37 1.19
N LEU A 23 -1.84 -7.88 1.20
CA LEU A 23 -0.64 -8.67 1.49
C LEU A 23 -0.40 -8.85 2.99
N PHE A 24 -0.70 -7.83 3.79
CA PHE A 24 -0.29 -7.78 5.20
C PHE A 24 -1.44 -7.88 6.20
N LYS A 25 -2.68 -7.62 5.78
CA LYS A 25 -3.85 -7.83 6.63
C LYS A 25 -4.36 -9.27 6.43
N PRO A 26 -4.75 -9.99 7.48
CA PRO A 26 -5.55 -11.21 7.32
C PRO A 26 -6.98 -10.81 6.96
N TRP A 27 -7.48 -11.24 5.79
CA TRP A 27 -8.82 -10.89 5.29
C TRP A 27 -9.51 -12.09 4.64
N VAL A 28 -10.84 -12.13 4.74
CA VAL A 28 -11.69 -13.11 4.02
C VAL A 28 -12.55 -12.38 2.98
N THR A 29 -12.95 -11.15 3.29
CA THR A 29 -13.83 -10.31 2.48
C THR A 29 -13.26 -8.91 2.30
N ILE A 30 -13.82 -8.14 1.35
CA ILE A 30 -13.39 -6.76 1.09
C ILE A 30 -13.69 -5.86 2.29
N SER A 31 -14.76 -6.15 3.05
CA SER A 31 -15.14 -5.43 4.26
C SER A 31 -14.10 -5.57 5.39
N ASP A 32 -13.29 -6.63 5.37
CA ASP A 32 -12.15 -6.77 6.30
C ASP A 32 -11.01 -5.83 5.92
N LEU A 33 -10.90 -5.43 4.64
CA LEU A 33 -9.82 -4.59 4.16
C LEU A 33 -10.09 -3.09 4.38
N LYS A 34 -11.31 -2.62 4.10
CA LYS A 34 -11.75 -1.23 4.32
C LYS A 34 -13.23 -1.18 4.71
N GLY A 35 -13.62 -0.13 5.44
CA GLY A 35 -15.04 0.19 5.64
C GLY A 35 -15.77 0.51 4.33
N GLU A 36 -17.10 0.38 4.31
CA GLU A 36 -17.92 0.67 3.11
C GLU A 36 -17.70 2.09 2.59
N ASP A 37 -17.73 3.08 3.48
CA ASP A 37 -17.52 4.50 3.18
C ASP A 37 -16.06 4.96 3.28
N GLU A 38 -15.15 4.08 3.71
CA GLU A 38 -13.74 4.43 3.90
C GLU A 38 -12.98 4.32 2.57
N SER A 39 -12.07 5.26 2.31
CA SER A 39 -11.14 5.16 1.19
C SER A 39 -10.02 4.14 1.48
N TRP A 40 -9.39 3.63 0.42
CA TRP A 40 -8.25 2.71 0.58
C TRP A 40 -7.09 3.35 1.35
N GLU A 41 -6.95 4.67 1.25
CA GLU A 41 -5.90 5.42 1.93
C GLU A 41 -6.17 5.52 3.42
N GLU A 42 -7.39 5.86 3.82
CA GLU A 42 -7.81 5.90 5.23
C GLU A 42 -7.65 4.53 5.89
N ALA A 43 -8.12 3.46 5.24
CA ALA A 43 -8.00 2.09 5.73
C ALA A 43 -6.53 1.68 5.90
N TYR A 44 -5.68 2.11 4.97
CA TYR A 44 -4.24 1.85 5.03
C TYR A 44 -3.54 2.67 6.11
N HIS A 45 -3.93 3.92 6.33
CA HIS A 45 -3.43 4.74 7.43
C HIS A 45 -3.82 4.16 8.79
N SER A 46 -5.07 3.71 8.95
CA SER A 46 -5.51 2.97 10.15
C SER A 46 -4.68 1.70 10.34
N PHE A 47 -4.50 0.90 9.27
CA PHE A 47 -3.67 -0.29 9.33
C PHE A 47 -2.21 0.01 9.73
N LEU A 48 -1.61 1.09 9.21
CA LEU A 48 -0.25 1.46 9.58
C LEU A 48 -0.13 1.79 11.07
N ASN A 49 -1.13 2.45 11.65
CA ASN A 49 -1.16 2.76 13.09
C ASN A 49 -1.28 1.50 13.96
N ASP A 50 -2.05 0.50 13.51
CA ASP A 50 -2.30 -0.73 14.28
C ASP A 50 -1.26 -1.83 14.02
N CYS A 51 -0.53 -1.78 12.90
CA CYS A 51 0.39 -2.84 12.52
C CYS A 51 1.70 -2.80 13.33
N SER A 52 2.31 -3.98 13.49
CA SER A 52 3.59 -4.12 14.18
C SER A 52 4.68 -3.27 13.50
N PRO A 53 5.62 -2.68 14.28
CA PRO A 53 6.76 -1.96 13.72
C PRO A 53 7.58 -2.77 12.70
N ARG A 54 7.55 -4.10 12.80
CA ARG A 54 8.20 -4.98 11.82
C ARG A 54 7.52 -4.92 10.45
N ILE A 55 6.19 -4.89 10.42
CA ILE A 55 5.40 -4.78 9.19
C ILE A 55 5.60 -3.39 8.58
N GLN A 56 5.58 -2.33 9.40
CA GLN A 56 5.87 -0.96 8.94
C GLN A 56 7.23 -0.88 8.23
N ARG A 57 8.29 -1.46 8.83
CA ARG A 57 9.62 -1.50 8.19
C ARG A 57 9.64 -2.28 6.88
N ILE A 58 8.89 -3.38 6.77
CA ILE A 58 8.83 -4.15 5.52
C ILE A 58 8.16 -3.32 4.42
N ILE A 59 7.06 -2.64 4.76
CA ILE A 59 6.33 -1.79 3.82
C ILE A 59 7.20 -0.61 3.38
N ASP A 60 7.89 0.06 4.30
CA ASP A 60 8.83 1.15 4.03
C ASP A 60 9.95 0.69 3.07
N ASN A 61 10.58 -0.46 3.35
CA ASN A 61 11.59 -1.04 2.47
C ASN A 61 11.05 -1.40 1.08
N MET A 62 9.80 -1.88 0.99
CA MET A 62 9.16 -2.14 -0.31
C MET A 62 8.93 -0.86 -1.11
N GLN A 63 8.58 0.25 -0.44
CA GLN A 63 8.46 1.55 -1.09
C GLN A 63 9.82 2.03 -1.62
N LEU A 64 10.86 1.96 -0.78
CA LEU A 64 12.22 2.37 -1.12
C LEU A 64 12.79 1.60 -2.32
N LEU A 65 12.57 0.27 -2.36
CA LEU A 65 13.00 -0.57 -3.49
C LEU A 65 12.32 -0.17 -4.80
N HIS A 66 11.04 0.22 -4.73
CA HIS A 66 10.27 0.62 -5.89
C HIS A 66 10.71 2.02 -6.39
N GLU A 67 11.00 2.95 -5.49
CA GLU A 67 11.56 4.28 -5.81
C GLU A 67 12.96 4.17 -6.44
N CYS A 68 13.84 3.32 -5.91
CA CYS A 68 15.17 3.10 -6.50
C CYS A 68 15.13 2.43 -7.87
N ARG A 69 14.09 1.62 -8.16
CA ARG A 69 13.92 0.99 -9.47
C ARG A 69 13.44 1.99 -10.52
N ASP A 70 12.57 2.91 -10.14
CA ASP A 70 12.05 3.95 -11.02
C ASP A 70 13.07 5.04 -11.33
N SER A 71 13.94 5.38 -10.37
CA SER A 71 15.02 6.36 -10.56
C SER A 71 16.13 5.89 -11.52
N ARG A 72 16.09 4.62 -11.97
CA ARG A 72 17.06 4.04 -12.92
C ARG A 72 16.52 3.90 -14.34
N ASP A 73 15.22 4.08 -14.54
CA ASP A 73 14.54 4.05 -15.85
C ASP A 73 14.24 5.48 -16.37
N ASP A 74 14.77 6.52 -15.70
CA ASP A 74 14.95 7.91 -16.19
C ASP A 74 16.41 8.10 -16.66
#